data_AF-X1KSA7-F1
#
_entry.id   AF-X1KSA7-F1
#
_cell.length_a   1.000
_cell.length_b   1.000
_cell.length_c   1.000
_cell.angle_alpha   90.00
_cell.angle_beta   90.00
_cell.angle_gamma   90.00
#
_symmetry.space_group_name_H-M   'P 1'
#
loop_
_entity.id
_entity.type
_entity.pdbx_description
1 polymer ?
#
loop_
_entity_poly.entity_id
_entity_poly.type
_entity_poly.pdbx_seq_one_letter_code
_entity_poly.pdbx_strand_id
1 'polypeptide(L)' 'MRILITGGAGFLGSHLCDYLLAKGHEVIALDNLITGKVVNIVHLAGNEHL' A
#
# COMPACT_ATOMS: atom_id res chain seq x y z
N MET A 1 -5.37 -10.09 -9.07
CA MET A 1 -5.11 -9.01 -10.05
C MET A 1 -3.89 -8.25 -9.59
N ARG A 2 -3.19 -7.56 -10.49
CA ARG A 2 -2.06 -6.69 -10.16
C ARG A 2 -2.52 -5.24 -10.21
N ILE A 3 -2.39 -4.50 -9.11
CA ILE A 3 -3.06 -3.21 -8.90
C ILE A 3 -2.03 -2.15 -8.47
N LEU A 4 -2.01 -1.00 -9.16
CA LEU A 4 -1.21 0.16 -8.75
C LEU A 4 -2.06 1.11 -7.90
N ILE A 5 -1.60 1.42 -6.70
CA ILE A 5 -2.17 2.46 -5.84
C ILE A 5 -1.20 3.65 -5.83
N THR A 6 -1.68 4.81 -6.29
CA THR A 6 -0.98 6.07 -6.08
C THR A 6 -1.38 6.67 -4.73
N GLY A 7 -0.41 7.25 -4.01
CA GLY A 7 -0.64 7.72 -2.64
C GLY A 7 -0.72 6.58 -1.62
N GLY A 8 -0.02 5.47 -1.85
CA GLY A 8 -0.09 4.26 -1.02
C GLY A 8 0.35 4.45 0.44
N ALA A 9 1.18 5.46 0.74
CA ALA A 9 1.57 5.82 2.10
C ALA A 9 0.63 6.85 2.75
N GLY A 10 -0.44 7.26 2.08
CA GLY A 10 -1.53 8.07 2.64
C GLY A 10 -2.46 7.27 3.57
N PHE A 11 -3.36 7.94 4.29
CA PHE A 11 -4.32 7.29 5.18
C PHE A 11 -5.20 6.27 4.42
N LEU A 12 -5.92 6.71 3.38
CA LEU A 12 -6.77 5.81 2.61
C LEU A 12 -5.96 4.80 1.78
N GLY A 13 -4.84 5.24 1.19
CA GLY A 13 -4.00 4.41 0.33
C GLY A 13 -3.44 3.18 1.06
N SER A 14 -2.94 3.36 2.28
CA SER A 14 -2.42 2.26 3.11
C SER A 14 -3.49 1.24 3.46
N HIS A 15 -4.67 1.70 3.90
CA HIS A 15 -5.79 0.81 4.23
C HIS A 15 -6.33 0.08 3.00
N LEU A 16 -6.26 0.71 1.82
CA LEU A 16 -6.61 0.04 0.57
C LEU A 16 -5.58 -1.02 0.19
N CYS A 17 -4.29 -0.78 0.45
CA CYS A 17 -3.25 -1.81 0.30
C CYS A 17 -3.57 -3.01 1.20
N ASP A 18 -3.82 -2.79 2.49
CA ASP A 18 -4.22 -3.85 3.44
C ASP A 18 -5.42 -4.66 2.91
N TYR A 19 -6.47 -3.96 2.48
CA TYR A 19 -7.69 -4.59 1.99
C TYR A 19 -7.45 -5.46 0.76
N LEU A 20 -6.72 -4.97 -0.25
CA LEU A 20 -6.49 -5.69 -1.49
C LEU A 20 -5.51 -6.86 -1.30
N LEU A 21 -4.48 -6.69 -0.47
CA LEU A 21 -3.57 -7.77 -0.09
C LEU A 21 -4.34 -8.89 0.63
N ALA A 22 -5.22 -8.54 1.58
CA ALA A 22 -6.08 -9.52 2.26
C ALA A 22 -7.06 -10.25 1.32
N LYS A 23 -7.31 -9.72 0.12
CA LYS A 23 -8.12 -10.36 -0.94
C LYS A 23 -7.28 -11.20 -1.91
N GLY A 24 -5.97 -11.35 -1.68
CA GLY A 24 -5.08 -12.13 -2.55
C GLY A 24 -4.74 -11.40 -3.85
N HIS A 25 -4.74 -10.07 -3.84
CA HIS A 25 -4.26 -9.28 -4.96
C HIS A 25 -2.79 -8.90 -4.76
N GLU A 26 -2.08 -8.73 -5.88
CA GLU A 26 -0.74 -8.15 -5.90
C GLU A 26 -0.90 -6.62 -6.01
N VAL A 27 -0.26 -5.88 -5.11
CA VAL A 27 -0.39 -4.44 -5.00
C VAL A 27 0.97 -3.81 -5.28
N ILE A 28 0.99 -2.68 -5.97
CA ILE A 28 2.16 -1.80 -6.06
C ILE A 28 1.74 -0.47 -5.45
N ALA A 29 2.36 -0.09 -4.33
CA ALA A 29 2.12 1.20 -3.70
C ALA A 29 3.15 2.22 -4.17
N LEU A 30 2.71 3.25 -4.91
CA LEU A 30 3.53 4.37 -5.35
C LEU A 30 3.19 5.61 -4.53
N ASP A 31 4.18 6.20 -3.86
CA ASP A 31 4.00 7.42 -3.08
C ASP A 31 5.28 8.27 -3.12
N ASN A 32 5.12 9.59 -3.20
CA ASN A 32 6.22 10.55 -3.17
C ASN A 32 6.46 11.16 -1.78
N LEU A 33 5.65 10.77 -0.80
CA LEU A 33 5.74 11.14 0.61
C LEU A 33 5.57 12.64 0.92
N ILE A 34 4.96 13.42 0.03
CA ILE A 34 4.66 14.84 0.31
C ILE A 34 3.69 14.97 1.49
N THR A 35 2.65 14.11 1.54
CA THR A 35 1.70 14.01 2.66
C THR A 35 1.59 12.59 3.23
N GLY A 36 2.10 11.59 2.50
CA GLY A 36 2.19 10.21 2.96
C GLY A 36 3.22 10.03 4.08
N LYS A 37 3.01 9.04 4.95
CA LYS A 37 3.93 8.74 6.05
C LYS A 37 4.31 7.27 5.99
N VAL A 38 5.61 6.97 6.07
CA VAL A 38 6.14 5.59 6.06
C VAL A 38 5.51 4.72 7.14
N VAL A 39 5.18 5.30 8.31
CA VAL A 39 4.48 4.59 9.40
C VAL A 39 3.15 3.96 8.97
N ASN A 40 2.50 4.50 7.93
CA ASN A 40 1.24 3.96 7.43
C ASN A 40 1.42 2.67 6.61
N ILE A 41 2.65 2.33 6.19
CA ILE A 41 2.92 1.15 5.34
C ILE A 41 4.02 0.24 5.89
N VAL A 42 4.68 0.61 6.99
CA VAL A 42 5.80 -0.15 7.56
C VAL A 42 5.40 -1.57 7.98
N HIS A 43 4.15 -1.78 8.39
CA HIS A 43 3.62 -3.09 8.75
C HIS A 43 3.41 -4.01 7.54
N LEU A 44 3.39 -3.44 6.34
CA LEU A 44 3.30 -4.19 5.09
C LEU A 44 4.69 -4.55 4.52
N ALA A 45 5.77 -4.06 5.11
CA ALA A 45 7.12 -4.35 4.65
C ALA A 45 7.42 -5.85 4.72
N GLY A 46 7.90 -6.42 3.61
CA GLY A 46 8.19 -7.86 3.50
C GLY A 46 6.98 -8.73 3.13
N ASN A 47 5.81 -8.15 2.87
CA ASN A 47 4.72 -8.89 2.24
C ASN A 47 5.10 -9.22 0.79
N GLU A 48 5.13 -10.51 0.43
CA GLU A 48 5.53 -10.97 -0.91
C GLU A 48 4.60 -10.48 -2.04
N HIS A 49 3.42 -9.96 -1.70
CA HIS A 49 2.43 -9.45 -2.64
C HIS A 49 2.35 -7.92 -2.72
N LEU A 50 3.25 -7.17 -2.04
CA LEU A 50 3.32 -5.70 -2.06
C LEU A 50 4.65 -5.17 -2.67
#